data_AF-A0A936FWV4-F1
#
_entry.id   AF-A0A936FWV4-F1
#
_cell.length_a   1.000
_cell.length_b   1.000
_cell.length_c   1.000
_cell.angle_alpha   90.00
_cell.angle_beta   90.00
_cell.angle_gamma   90.00
#
_symmetry.space_group_name_H-M   'P 1'
#
loop_
_entity.id
_entity.type
_entity.pdbx_description
1 polymer ?
#
loop_
_entity_poly.entity_id
_entity_poly.type
_entity_poly.pdbx_seq_one_letter_code
_entity_poly.pdbx_strand_id
1 'polypeptide(L)' 'MEKKELNFKMIKSGSIKYYLNLKQTKTNSKYITVTCSEVKDGNNVYKSFIFFEEQFGEFQESLENLIKGIKTDKGW' A
#
# COMPACT_ATOMS: atom_id res chain seq x y z
N MET A 1 3.56 10.57 20.24
CA MET A 1 4.97 10.61 19.76
C MET A 1 4.96 10.37 18.26
N GLU A 2 5.41 11.37 17.49
CA GLU A 2 5.23 11.43 16.02
C GLU A 2 6.14 10.49 15.24
N LYS A 3 5.54 9.79 14.27
CA LYS A 3 6.23 9.05 13.22
C LYS A 3 6.43 10.01 12.05
N LYS A 4 7.66 10.13 11.52
CA LYS A 4 7.92 11.00 10.37
C LYS A 4 7.34 10.36 9.12
N GLU A 5 6.40 11.04 8.48
CA GLU A 5 5.93 10.70 7.13
C GLU A 5 6.93 11.27 6.12
N LEU A 6 7.49 10.38 5.30
CA LEU A 6 8.49 10.73 4.30
C LEU A 6 7.86 10.98 2.93
N ASN A 7 6.82 10.20 2.59
CA ASN A 7 6.11 10.31 1.33
C ASN A 7 4.69 9.74 1.48
N PHE A 8 3.78 10.24 0.66
CA PHE A 8 2.36 9.90 0.67
C PHE A 8 1.79 9.84 -0.73
N LYS A 9 1.00 8.81 -1.00
CA LYS A 9 0.15 8.71 -2.19
C LYS A 9 -1.23 8.20 -1.81
N MET A 10 -2.26 8.87 -2.32
CA MET A 10 -3.64 8.39 -2.26
C MET A 10 -4.11 7.97 -3.65
N ILE A 11 -4.78 6.82 -3.72
CA ILE A 11 -5.42 6.29 -4.92
C ILE A 11 -6.89 6.07 -4.60
N LYS A 12 -7.79 6.61 -5.44
CA LYS A 12 -9.23 6.39 -5.31
C LYS A 12 -9.71 5.43 -6.39
N SER A 13 -10.50 4.43 -6.01
CA SER A 13 -11.17 3.51 -6.91
C SER A 13 -12.62 3.33 -6.46
N GLY A 14 -13.56 4.00 -7.14
CA GLY A 14 -14.95 4.05 -6.71
C GLY A 14 -15.10 4.66 -5.31
N SER A 15 -15.72 3.92 -4.40
CA SER A 15 -15.88 4.27 -2.97
C SER A 15 -14.67 3.89 -2.11
N ILE A 16 -13.71 3.16 -2.66
CA ILE A 16 -12.52 2.70 -1.95
C ILE A 16 -11.38 3.71 -2.10
N LYS A 17 -10.69 3.99 -0.99
CA LYS A 17 -9.48 4.81 -0.96
C LYS A 17 -8.31 3.98 -0.47
N TYR A 18 -7.20 4.01 -1.20
CA TYR A 18 -5.94 3.41 -0.81
C TYR A 18 -4.95 4.52 -0.43
N TYR A 19 -4.35 4.40 0.75
CA TYR A 19 -3.38 5.32 1.30
C TYR A 19 -2.04 4.59 1.42
N LEU A 20 -1.07 4.96 0.61
CA LEU A 20 0.28 4.43 0.61
C LEU A 20 1.18 5.46 1.27
N ASN A 21 1.78 5.10 2.40
CA ASN A 21 2.60 6.03 3.19
C ASN A 21 3.97 5.40 3.41
N LEU A 22 5.04 6.12 3.07
CA LEU A 22 6.40 5.79 3.49
C LEU A 22 6.68 6.52 4.80
N LYS A 23 7.05 5.77 5.83
CA LYS A 23 7.30 6.30 7.17
C LYS A 23 8.66 5.83 7.68
N GLN A 24 9.17 6.55 8.67
CA GLN A 24 10.41 6.22 9.35
C GLN A 24 10.16 6.00 10.84
N THR A 25 10.76 4.94 11.39
CA THR A 25 10.80 4.69 12.84
C THR A 25 11.80 5.62 13.51
N LYS A 26 11.81 5.66 14.84
CA LYS A 26 12.81 6.44 15.61
C LYS A 26 14.23 5.91 15.45
N THR A 27 14.37 4.61 15.16
CA THR A 27 15.65 3.92 14.92
C THR A 27 16.07 3.99 13.45
N ASN A 28 15.48 4.90 12.67
CA ASN A 28 15.75 5.14 11.25
C ASN A 28 15.37 4.01 10.27
N SER A 29 14.78 2.90 10.72
CA SER A 29 14.19 1.90 9.83
C SER A 29 12.99 2.49 9.08
N LYS A 30 12.95 2.32 7.75
CA LYS A 30 11.82 2.74 6.93
C LYS A 30 10.80 1.63 6.79
N TYR A 31 9.54 2.01 6.58
CA TYR A 31 8.45 1.07 6.35
C TYR A 31 7.34 1.73 5.53
N ILE A 32 6.64 0.92 4.75
CA ILE A 32 5.45 1.34 4.00
C ILE A 32 4.21 0.86 4.75
N THR A 33 3.22 1.72 4.89
CA THR A 33 1.87 1.34 5.30
C THR A 33 0.91 1.52 4.14
N VAL A 34 0.21 0.47 3.76
CA VAL A 34 -0.90 0.54 2.81
C VAL A 34 -2.20 0.40 3.60
N THR A 35 -3.07 1.40 3.52
CA THR A 35 -4.37 1.39 4.17
C THR A 35 -5.46 1.49 3.11
N CYS A 36 -6.34 0.50 3.06
CA CYS A 36 -7.59 0.55 2.32
C CYS A 36 -8.69 1.08 3.25
N SER A 37 -9.48 2.03 2.77
CA SER A 37 -10.67 2.54 3.44
C SER A 37 -11.87 2.35 2.51
N GLU A 38 -12.93 1.75 3.03
CA GLU A 38 -14.21 1.54 2.36
C GLU A 38 -15.35 1.98 3.28
N VAL A 39 -16.44 2.50 2.70
CA VAL A 39 -17.67 2.75 3.47
C VAL A 39 -18.56 1.51 3.38
N LYS A 40 -18.88 0.90 4.51
CA LYS A 40 -19.79 -0.24 4.65
C LYS A 40 -20.85 0.09 5.67
N ASP A 41 -22.12 -0.02 5.29
CA ASP A 41 -23.28 0.25 6.14
C ASP A 41 -23.20 1.63 6.85
N GLY A 42 -22.75 2.65 6.11
CA GLY A 42 -22.57 4.00 6.62
C GLY A 42 -21.31 4.22 7.48
N ASN A 43 -20.54 3.17 7.74
CA ASN A 43 -19.33 3.23 8.56
C ASN A 43 -18.05 3.11 7.72
N ASN A 44 -16.99 3.81 8.12
CA ASN A 44 -15.68 3.62 7.51
C ASN A 44 -15.01 2.36 8.06
N VAL A 45 -14.69 1.42 7.19
CA VAL A 45 -13.88 0.23 7.50
C VAL A 45 -12.48 0.44 6.94
N TYR A 46 -11.48 0.14 7.77
CA TYR A 46 -10.07 0.27 7.40
C TYR A 46 -9.38 -1.09 7.46
N LYS A 47 -8.63 -1.41 6.41
CA LYS A 47 -7.75 -2.58 6.35
C LYS A 47 -6.34 -2.08 6.07
N SER A 48 -5.38 -2.47 6.90
CA SER A 48 -4.01 -2.01 6.76
C SER A 48 -3.03 -3.16 6.82
N PHE A 49 -1.93 -3.00 6.09
CA PHE A 49 -0.76 -3.85 6.18
C PHE A 49 0.51 -3.00 6.11
N ILE A 50 1.58 -3.55 6.65
CA ILE A 50 2.87 -2.87 6.83
C ILE A 50 3.95 -3.76 6.23
N PHE A 51 4.87 -3.15 5.50
CA PHE A 51 6.10 -3.78 5.05
C PHE A 51 7.28 -2.97 5.57
N PHE A 52 8.30 -3.65 6.06
CA PHE A 52 9.56 -3.03 6.42
C PHE A 52 10.52 -3.03 5.23
N GLU A 53 11.56 -2.18 5.30
CA GLU A 53 12.51 -1.94 4.23
C GLU A 53 13.14 -3.23 3.68
N GLU A 54 13.42 -4.21 4.54
CA GLU A 54 13.96 -5.52 4.14
C GLU A 54 13.02 -6.34 3.24
N GLN A 55 11.72 -6.04 3.23
CA GLN A 55 10.71 -6.75 2.43
C GLN A 55 10.41 -6.03 1.11
N PHE A 56 10.93 -4.82 0.88
CA PHE A 56 10.54 -4.01 -0.27
C PHE A 56 10.89 -4.66 -1.61
N GLY A 57 12.04 -5.31 -1.71
CA GLY A 57 12.48 -5.99 -2.93
C GLY A 57 11.52 -7.12 -3.34
N GLU A 58 11.28 -8.08 -2.44
CA GLU A 58 10.38 -9.22 -2.68
C GLU A 58 8.95 -8.75 -2.97
N PHE A 59 8.45 -7.75 -2.23
CA PHE A 59 7.12 -7.19 -2.46
C PHE A 59 7.00 -6.52 -3.83
N GLN A 60 7.99 -5.71 -4.23
CA GLN A 60 7.99 -5.04 -5.52
C GLN A 60 8.03 -6.06 -6.67
N GLU A 61 8.95 -7.03 -6.61
CA GLU A 61 9.09 -8.06 -7.64
C GLU A 61 7.79 -8.87 -7.77
N SER A 62 7.23 -9.32 -6.65
CA SER A 62 5.97 -10.07 -6.63
C SER A 62 4.82 -9.28 -7.24
N LEU A 63 4.70 -7.99 -6.89
CA LEU A 63 3.65 -7.12 -7.43
C LEU A 63 3.83 -6.88 -8.94
N GLU A 64 5.06 -6.62 -9.40
CA GLU A 64 5.37 -6.45 -10.81
C GLU A 64 5.04 -7.71 -11.62
N ASN A 65 5.37 -8.89 -11.10
CA ASN A 65 5.08 -10.17 -11.74
C ASN A 65 3.56 -10.43 -11.85
N LEU A 66 2.79 -10.12 -10.80
CA LEU A 66 1.32 -10.19 -10.85
C LEU A 66 0.74 -9.24 -11.90
N ILE A 67 1.25 -8.01 -11.99
CA ILE A 67 0.79 -7.03 -12.99
C ILE A 67 1.14 -7.49 -14.42
N LYS A 68 2.33 -8.05 -14.62
CA LYS A 68 2.74 -8.60 -15.92
C LYS A 68 1.82 -9.75 -16.35
N GLY A 69 1.50 -10.67 -15.44
CA GLY A 69 0.59 -11.80 -15.72
C GLY A 69 -0.80 -11.37 -16.23
N ILE A 70 -1.38 -10.32 -15.64
CA ILE A 70 -2.68 -9.77 -16.09
C ILE A 70 -2.60 -9.18 -17.52
N LYS A 71 -1.45 -8.63 -17.91
CA LYS A 71 -1.27 -8.02 -19.24
C LYS A 71 -1.11 -9.07 -20.34
N THR A 72 -0.50 -10.20 -20.02
CA THR A 72 -0.34 -11.33 -20.96
C THR A 72 -1.65 -12.09 -21.20
N ASP A 73 -2.56 -12.11 -20.23
CA ASP A 73 -3.87 -12.78 -20.36
C ASP A 73 -4.90 -12.01 -21.21
N LYS A 74 -4.68 -10.72 -21.49
CA LYS A 74 -5.57 -9.90 -22.35
C LYS A 74 -5.35 -10.08 -23.86
N GLY A 75 -4.76 -11.22 -24.25
CA GLY A 75 -4.42 -11.54 -25.63
C GLY A 75 -5.35 -12.55 -26.30
N TRP A 76 -6.69 -12.40 -26.17
CA TRP A 76 -7.72 -12.98 -27.07
C TRP A 76 -8.88 -12.00 -27.19
#